data_AF-A0A818IA14-F1
#
_entry.id   AF-A0A818IA14-F1
#
_cell.length_a   1.000
_cell.length_b   1.000
_cell.length_c   1.000
_cell.angle_alpha   90.00
_cell.angle_beta   90.00
_cell.angle_gamma   90.00
#
_symmetry.space_group_name_H-M   'P 1'
#
loop_
_entity.id
_entity.type
_entity.pdbx_description
1 polymer ?
#
loop_
_entity_poly.entity_id
_entity_poly.type
_entity_poly.pdbx_seq_one_letter_code
_entity_poly.pdbx_strand_id
1 'polypeptide(L)'
;DAFVDLFITICIILNTLFMALDQPGQSEKMARILTAGNYVFTTIFTAESVLKIIAMTPAKFIKNGWNVFDLLIVTVSLIELSLANIRGLSVLRSFRLLRVFKLAKSWQTLNRLMSIIGKSLGALGNLTLVLIIIIFIFAVVGMQLFGQKYADKFDKNMPRWNFFDFFHAFMIVFRVLCGEWIESMWVCLECAGWPCIPFFLLTFVIGNLVFNMSAMKRVSEAQVLY
;
A
#
# COMPACT_ATOMS: atom_id res chain seq x y z
N ASP A 1 27.15 -5.53 17.09
CA ASP A 1 28.40 -4.83 16.69
C ASP A 1 28.18 -4.00 15.45
N ALA A 2 28.79 -2.81 15.40
CA ALA A 2 28.67 -1.89 14.27
C ALA A 2 29.07 -2.51 12.93
N PHE A 3 30.06 -3.42 12.92
CA PHE A 3 30.48 -4.15 11.72
C PHE A 3 29.41 -5.08 11.17
N VAL A 4 28.68 -5.79 12.04
CA VAL A 4 27.59 -6.69 11.62
C VAL A 4 26.43 -5.87 11.07
N ASP A 5 26.06 -4.77 11.74
CA ASP A 5 25.00 -3.88 11.24
C ASP A 5 25.36 -3.24 9.88
N LEU A 6 26.64 -2.89 9.66
CA LEU A 6 27.12 -2.39 8.36
C LEU A 6 27.07 -3.47 7.28
N PHE A 7 27.52 -4.69 7.59
CA PHE A 7 27.47 -5.83 6.66
C PHE A 7 26.04 -6.12 6.20
N ILE A 8 25.08 -6.16 7.13
CA ILE A 8 23.67 -6.36 6.81
C ILE A 8 23.13 -5.21 5.95
N THR A 9 23.51 -3.97 6.26
CA THR A 9 23.12 -2.80 5.44
C THR A 9 23.62 -2.91 4.01
N ILE A 10 24.88 -3.32 3.79
CA ILE A 10 25.44 -3.55 2.45
C ILE A 10 24.68 -4.68 1.74
N CYS A 11 24.36 -5.77 2.43
CA CYS A 11 23.57 -6.87 1.87
C CYS A 11 22.18 -6.42 1.42
N ILE A 12 21.52 -5.53 2.17
CA ILE A 12 20.21 -4.97 1.78
C ILE A 12 20.34 -4.15 0.50
N ILE A 13 21.34 -3.28 0.41
CA ILE A 13 21.56 -2.42 -0.77
C ILE A 13 21.84 -3.30 -2.00
N LEU A 14 22.72 -4.29 -1.89
CA LEU A 14 23.02 -5.23 -2.97
C LEU A 14 21.78 -6.04 -3.37
N ASN A 15 20.99 -6.52 -2.41
CA ASN A 15 19.74 -7.24 -2.71
C ASN A 15 18.75 -6.36 -3.48
N THR A 16 18.65 -5.07 -3.11
CA THR A 16 17.78 -4.10 -3.79
C THR A 16 18.25 -3.83 -5.22
N LEU A 17 19.57 -3.68 -5.42
CA LEU A 17 20.15 -3.54 -6.76
C LEU A 17 19.87 -4.77 -7.62
N PHE A 18 20.00 -5.99 -7.07
CA PHE A 18 19.67 -7.21 -7.79
C PHE A 18 18.21 -7.25 -8.23
N MET A 19 17.27 -6.76 -7.39
CA MET A 19 15.87 -6.65 -7.79
C MET A 19 15.65 -5.62 -8.91
N ALA A 20 16.37 -4.50 -8.87
CA ALA A 20 16.28 -3.47 -9.91
C ALA A 20 16.82 -3.93 -11.28
N LEU A 21 17.72 -4.93 -11.28
CA LEU A 21 18.26 -5.53 -12.51
C LEU A 21 17.34 -6.60 -13.12
N ASP A 22 16.30 -7.05 -12.41
CA ASP A 22 15.39 -8.09 -12.90
C ASP A 22 14.47 -7.53 -13.99
N GLN A 23 14.68 -7.96 -15.23
CA GLN A 23 13.98 -7.42 -16.42
C GLN A 23 13.35 -8.54 -17.27
N PRO A 24 12.15 -8.31 -17.86
CA PRO A 24 11.58 -9.24 -18.84
C PRO A 24 12.51 -9.41 -20.05
N GLY A 25 12.75 -10.66 -20.46
CA GLY A 25 13.59 -10.98 -21.63
C GLY A 25 15.10 -11.07 -21.34
N GLN A 26 15.52 -11.06 -20.07
CA GLN A 26 16.92 -11.25 -19.71
C GLN A 26 17.47 -12.65 -20.07
N SER A 27 18.79 -12.74 -20.26
CA SER A 27 19.45 -14.03 -20.54
C SER A 27 19.30 -15.02 -19.38
N GLU A 28 19.26 -16.32 -19.68
CA GLU A 28 19.16 -17.38 -18.65
C GLU A 28 20.30 -17.37 -17.64
N LYS A 29 21.49 -16.90 -18.04
CA LYS A 29 22.64 -16.75 -17.13
C LYS A 29 22.37 -15.66 -16.10
N MET A 30 21.85 -14.51 -16.55
CA MET A 30 21.48 -13.40 -15.68
C MET A 30 20.39 -13.84 -14.70
N ALA A 31 19.31 -14.46 -15.20
CA ALA A 31 18.23 -14.96 -14.35
C ALA A 31 18.71 -15.94 -13.26
N ARG A 32 19.66 -16.82 -13.59
CA ARG A 32 20.29 -17.74 -12.61
C ARG A 32 21.09 -17.01 -11.55
N ILE A 33 21.87 -15.98 -11.92
CA ILE A 33 22.65 -15.17 -10.98
C ILE A 33 21.72 -14.40 -10.03
N LEU A 34 20.67 -13.76 -10.55
CA LEU A 34 19.69 -13.04 -9.71
C LEU A 34 18.96 -13.99 -8.77
N THR A 35 18.59 -15.19 -9.25
CA THR A 35 17.92 -16.20 -8.42
C THR A 35 18.84 -16.69 -7.31
N ALA A 36 20.09 -17.06 -7.62
CA ALA A 36 21.07 -17.49 -6.64
C ALA A 36 21.35 -16.40 -5.59
N GLY A 37 21.51 -15.14 -6.03
CA GLY A 37 21.67 -13.99 -5.13
C GLY A 37 20.50 -13.86 -4.16
N ASN A 38 19.26 -14.00 -4.63
CA ASN A 38 18.08 -13.94 -3.77
C ASN A 38 18.06 -15.03 -2.68
N TYR A 39 18.47 -16.25 -3.00
CA TYR A 39 18.62 -17.33 -2.00
C TYR A 39 19.70 -16.98 -0.97
N VAL A 40 20.86 -16.47 -1.41
CA VAL A 40 21.97 -16.08 -0.53
C VAL A 40 21.53 -14.97 0.43
N PHE A 41 20.96 -13.88 -0.08
CA PHE A 41 20.50 -12.76 0.78
C PHE A 41 19.42 -13.20 1.77
N THR A 42 18.48 -14.05 1.35
CA THR A 42 17.43 -14.55 2.26
C THR A 42 18.03 -15.40 3.38
N THR A 43 19.02 -16.23 3.05
CA THR A 43 19.74 -17.05 4.05
C THR A 43 20.50 -16.17 5.04
N ILE A 44 21.22 -15.15 4.56
CA ILE A 44 21.93 -14.18 5.41
C ILE A 44 20.98 -13.49 6.38
N PHE A 45 19.85 -12.96 5.90
CA PHE A 45 18.87 -12.29 6.78
C PHE A 45 18.20 -13.26 7.75
N THR A 46 17.95 -14.50 7.33
CA THR A 46 17.40 -15.53 8.22
C THR A 46 18.39 -15.86 9.35
N ALA A 47 19.66 -16.05 9.00
CA ALA A 47 20.72 -16.30 9.98
C ALA A 47 20.88 -15.13 10.96
N GLU A 48 20.85 -13.88 10.46
CA GLU A 48 20.88 -12.67 11.29
C GLU A 48 19.75 -12.67 12.34
N SER A 49 18.50 -12.89 11.92
CA SER A 49 17.35 -12.87 12.83
C SER A 49 17.38 -14.03 13.83
N VAL A 50 17.79 -15.24 13.41
CA VAL A 50 17.97 -16.39 14.32
C VAL A 50 19.04 -16.10 15.37
N LEU A 51 20.19 -15.56 14.96
CA LEU A 51 21.25 -15.18 15.90
C LEU A 51 20.78 -14.13 16.91
N LYS A 52 20.00 -13.13 16.49
CA LYS A 52 19.41 -12.15 17.42
C LYS A 52 18.43 -12.79 18.42
N ILE A 53 17.64 -13.77 17.99
CA ILE A 53 16.71 -14.49 18.88
C ILE A 53 17.47 -15.32 19.91
N ILE A 54 18.56 -15.97 19.53
CA ILE A 54 19.38 -16.76 20.45
C ILE A 54 20.14 -15.85 21.42
N ALA A 55 20.68 -14.74 20.94
CA ALA A 55 21.48 -13.81 21.75
C ALA A 55 20.63 -12.93 22.70
N MET A 56 19.33 -12.77 22.45
CA MET A 56 18.44 -11.92 23.25
C MET A 56 17.30 -12.73 23.86
N THR A 57 16.96 -12.49 25.12
CA THR A 57 15.75 -13.07 25.74
C THR A 57 14.49 -12.71 24.92
N PRO A 58 13.54 -13.63 24.69
CA PRO A 58 12.35 -13.38 23.85
C PRO A 58 11.56 -12.12 24.24
N ALA A 59 11.44 -11.82 25.54
CA ALA A 59 10.79 -10.62 26.03
C ALA A 59 11.48 -9.32 25.57
N LYS A 60 12.82 -9.30 25.54
CA LYS A 60 13.62 -8.15 25.07
C LYS A 60 13.57 -8.03 23.55
N PHE A 61 13.48 -9.15 22.84
CA PHE A 61 13.33 -9.17 21.39
C PHE A 61 12.01 -8.53 20.94
N ILE A 62 10.88 -8.96 21.52
CA ILE A 62 9.54 -8.48 21.15
C ILE A 62 9.33 -7.01 21.53
N LYS A 63 9.95 -6.54 22.63
CA LYS A 63 9.87 -5.13 23.03
C LYS A 63 10.52 -4.18 22.01
N ASN A 64 11.46 -4.66 21.20
CA ASN A 64 12.11 -3.86 20.16
C ASN A 64 11.36 -4.00 18.81
N GLY A 65 10.60 -2.96 18.43
CA GLY A 65 9.83 -2.95 17.19
C GLY A 65 10.64 -3.24 15.92
N TRP A 66 11.93 -2.85 15.88
CA TRP A 66 12.80 -3.14 14.73
C TRP A 66 13.15 -4.62 14.60
N ASN A 67 13.29 -5.32 15.73
CA ASN A 67 13.56 -6.76 15.72
C ASN A 67 12.33 -7.55 15.29
N VAL A 68 11.13 -7.11 15.73
CA VAL A 68 9.85 -7.70 15.28
C VAL A 68 9.64 -7.46 13.78
N PHE A 69 9.93 -6.26 13.29
CA PHE A 69 9.83 -5.93 11.86
C PHE A 69 10.80 -6.76 11.01
N ASP A 70 12.04 -6.92 11.47
CA ASP A 70 13.03 -7.79 10.83
C ASP A 70 12.54 -9.25 10.75
N LEU A 71 12.01 -9.78 11.86
CA LEU A 71 11.45 -11.12 11.92
C LEU A 71 10.26 -11.29 10.97
N LEU A 72 9.38 -10.29 10.85
CA LEU A 72 8.26 -10.31 9.91
C LEU A 72 8.77 -10.42 8.47
N ILE A 73 9.77 -9.62 8.08
CA ILE A 73 10.35 -9.64 6.74
C ILE A 73 10.98 -11.01 6.43
N VAL A 74 11.71 -11.59 7.39
CA VAL A 74 12.30 -12.93 7.25
C VAL A 74 11.22 -13.99 7.10
N THR A 75 10.15 -13.92 7.90
CA THR A 75 9.04 -14.88 7.84
C THR A 75 8.33 -14.83 6.48
N VAL A 76 8.00 -13.63 5.99
CA VAL A 76 7.40 -13.46 4.65
C VAL A 76 8.34 -13.98 3.56
N SER A 77 9.65 -13.77 3.72
CA SER A 77 10.65 -14.27 2.77
C SER A 77 10.75 -15.81 2.74
N LEU A 78 10.64 -16.47 3.89
CA LEU A 78 10.63 -17.93 3.96
C LEU A 78 9.35 -18.53 3.37
N ILE A 79 8.20 -17.87 3.61
CA ILE A 79 6.91 -18.24 3.00
C ILE A 79 6.98 -18.10 1.48
N GLU A 80 7.62 -17.04 0.98
CA GLU A 80 7.81 -16.85 -0.46
C GLU A 80 8.67 -17.97 -1.08
N LEU A 81 9.75 -18.38 -0.40
CA LEU A 81 10.58 -19.50 -0.85
C LEU A 81 9.84 -20.84 -0.84
N SER A 82 9.05 -21.11 0.20
CA SER A 82 8.29 -22.37 0.29
C SER A 82 7.16 -22.46 -0.72
N LEU A 83 6.58 -21.32 -1.11
CA LEU A 83 5.49 -21.24 -2.08
C LEU A 83 5.95 -20.97 -3.52
N ALA A 84 7.27 -20.97 -3.79
CA ALA A 84 7.84 -20.61 -5.09
C ALA A 84 7.33 -21.49 -6.26
N ASN A 85 6.87 -22.71 -5.99
CA ASN A 85 6.38 -23.66 -7.00
C ASN A 85 4.87 -23.53 -7.32
N ILE A 86 4.13 -22.69 -6.60
CA ILE A 86 2.68 -22.54 -6.80
C ILE A 86 2.40 -21.44 -7.83
N ARG A 87 1.84 -21.83 -8.98
CA ARG A 87 1.37 -20.90 -10.01
C ARG A 87 0.24 -20.03 -9.44
N GLY A 88 0.37 -18.71 -9.54
CA GLY A 88 -0.63 -17.73 -9.07
C GLY A 88 -0.17 -16.86 -7.90
N LEU A 89 0.90 -17.24 -7.18
CA LEU A 89 1.44 -16.47 -6.06
C LEU A 89 2.63 -15.58 -6.45
N SER A 90 2.74 -15.20 -7.72
CA SER A 90 3.85 -14.37 -8.21
C SER A 90 3.94 -13.01 -7.51
N VAL A 91 2.83 -12.51 -6.93
CA VAL A 91 2.82 -11.27 -6.13
C VAL A 91 3.66 -11.39 -4.85
N LEU A 92 3.82 -12.60 -4.29
CA LEU A 92 4.64 -12.81 -3.10
C LEU A 92 6.10 -12.43 -3.34
N ARG A 93 6.57 -12.59 -4.57
CA ARG A 93 7.92 -12.18 -4.97
C ARG A 93 8.14 -10.67 -4.80
N SER A 94 7.10 -9.86 -4.97
CA SER A 94 7.16 -8.41 -4.77
C SER A 94 7.36 -8.02 -3.30
N PHE A 95 6.98 -8.87 -2.34
CA PHE A 95 7.23 -8.60 -0.91
C PHE A 95 8.71 -8.57 -0.55
N ARG A 96 9.60 -9.08 -1.40
CA ARG A 96 11.04 -8.93 -1.20
C ARG A 96 11.48 -7.46 -1.14
N LEU A 97 10.74 -6.55 -1.80
CA LEU A 97 10.96 -5.11 -1.72
C LEU A 97 10.78 -4.56 -0.29
N LEU A 98 10.03 -5.26 0.58
CA LEU A 98 9.88 -4.85 1.98
C LEU A 98 11.23 -4.84 2.72
N ARG A 99 12.21 -5.62 2.26
CA ARG A 99 13.57 -5.65 2.83
C ARG A 99 14.26 -4.29 2.74
N VAL A 100 13.92 -3.46 1.75
CA VAL A 100 14.46 -2.10 1.62
C VAL A 100 14.15 -1.27 2.87
N PHE A 101 13.00 -1.49 3.50
CA PHE A 101 12.64 -0.79 4.74
C PHE A 101 13.53 -1.17 5.92
N LYS A 102 14.30 -2.27 5.89
CA LYS A 102 15.32 -2.55 6.91
C LYS A 102 16.39 -1.44 6.96
N LEU A 103 16.62 -0.71 5.86
CA LEU A 103 17.50 0.47 5.83
C LEU A 103 17.01 1.58 6.75
N ALA A 104 15.74 1.61 7.12
CA ALA A 104 15.22 2.60 8.05
C ALA A 104 15.85 2.48 9.45
N LYS A 105 16.35 1.29 9.83
CA LYS A 105 17.07 1.10 11.10
C LYS A 105 18.42 1.84 11.10
N SER A 106 19.15 1.81 9.99
CA SER A 106 20.50 2.42 9.88
C SER A 106 20.48 3.85 9.37
N TRP A 107 19.47 4.24 8.58
CA TRP A 107 19.35 5.59 8.02
C TRP A 107 18.40 6.46 8.85
N GLN A 108 18.97 7.42 9.59
CA GLN A 108 18.22 8.32 10.48
C GLN A 108 17.10 9.11 9.77
N THR A 109 17.33 9.57 8.53
CA THR A 109 16.31 10.29 7.76
C THR A 109 15.12 9.40 7.44
N LEU A 110 15.36 8.19 6.96
CA LEU A 110 14.29 7.23 6.64
C LEU A 110 13.54 6.80 7.92
N ASN A 111 14.25 6.59 9.03
CA ASN A 111 13.65 6.35 10.34
C ASN A 111 12.70 7.48 10.75
N ARG A 112 13.16 8.74 10.61
CA ARG A 112 12.35 9.92 10.92
C ARG A 112 11.11 9.99 10.03
N LEU A 113 11.24 9.73 8.73
CA LEU A 113 10.11 9.68 7.79
C LEU A 113 9.08 8.62 8.21
N MET A 114 9.51 7.40 8.53
CA MET A 114 8.60 6.35 9.01
C MET A 114 7.92 6.73 10.33
N SER A 115 8.64 7.37 11.25
CA SER A 115 8.05 7.89 12.49
C SER A 115 7.01 8.98 12.23
N ILE A 116 7.25 9.88 11.27
CA ILE A 116 6.28 10.90 10.87
C ILE A 116 5.02 10.23 10.31
N ILE A 117 5.18 9.27 9.39
CA ILE A 117 4.05 8.50 8.82
C ILE A 117 3.24 7.85 9.95
N GLY A 118 3.88 7.16 10.88
CA GLY A 118 3.19 6.52 12.02
C GLY A 118 2.44 7.51 12.91
N LYS A 119 3.05 8.66 13.23
CA LYS A 119 2.41 9.72 14.02
C LYS A 119 1.24 10.35 13.26
N SER A 120 1.39 10.60 11.97
CA SER A 120 0.33 11.13 11.10
C SER A 120 -0.84 10.16 11.00
N LEU A 121 -0.60 8.85 10.91
CA LEU A 121 -1.67 7.84 10.92
C LEU A 121 -2.44 7.84 12.24
N GLY A 122 -1.77 8.01 13.38
CA GLY A 122 -2.43 8.14 14.68
C GLY A 122 -3.27 9.42 14.79
N ALA A 123 -2.73 10.57 14.38
CA ALA A 123 -3.41 11.86 14.44
C ALA A 123 -4.59 11.96 13.44
N LEU A 124 -4.47 11.31 12.28
CA LEU A 124 -5.47 11.31 11.21
C LEU A 124 -6.39 10.08 11.24
N GLY A 125 -6.22 9.15 12.18
CA GLY A 125 -6.96 7.89 12.20
C GLY A 125 -8.47 8.08 12.20
N ASN A 126 -8.99 8.96 13.07
CA ASN A 126 -10.42 9.26 13.14
C ASN A 126 -10.96 9.90 11.85
N LEU A 127 -10.18 10.81 11.23
CA LEU A 127 -10.59 11.47 9.98
C LEU A 127 -10.55 10.50 8.79
N THR A 128 -9.55 9.63 8.75
CA THR A 128 -9.42 8.58 7.73
C THR A 128 -10.58 7.59 7.84
N LEU A 129 -10.98 7.21 9.05
CA LEU A 129 -12.14 6.36 9.28
C LEU A 129 -13.43 7.01 8.75
N VAL A 130 -13.66 8.29 9.07
CA VAL A 130 -14.82 9.05 8.56
C VAL A 130 -14.80 9.10 7.03
N LEU A 131 -13.65 9.35 6.42
CA LEU A 131 -13.51 9.36 4.96
C LEU A 131 -13.87 8.00 4.35
N ILE A 132 -13.38 6.89 4.93
CA ILE A 132 -13.69 5.53 4.47
C ILE A 132 -15.21 5.25 4.59
N ILE A 133 -15.84 5.65 5.69
CA ILE A 133 -17.30 5.50 5.88
C ILE A 133 -18.06 6.28 4.82
N ILE A 134 -17.67 7.52 4.53
CA ILE A 134 -18.30 8.35 3.51
C ILE A 134 -18.16 7.72 2.12
N ILE A 135 -16.97 7.24 1.76
CA ILE A 135 -16.73 6.54 0.49
C ILE A 135 -17.65 5.30 0.41
N PHE A 136 -17.73 4.52 1.49
CA PHE A 136 -18.57 3.33 1.56
C PHE A 136 -20.05 3.67 1.32
N ILE A 137 -20.58 4.69 2.02
CA ILE A 137 -21.98 5.11 1.88
C ILE A 137 -22.26 5.54 0.42
N PHE A 138 -21.41 6.40 -0.16
CA PHE A 138 -21.60 6.84 -1.54
C PHE A 138 -21.47 5.71 -2.55
N ALA A 139 -20.57 4.75 -2.32
CA ALA A 139 -20.43 3.59 -3.19
C ALA A 139 -21.71 2.74 -3.19
N VAL A 140 -22.28 2.46 -2.01
CA VAL A 140 -23.53 1.71 -1.88
C VAL A 140 -24.71 2.47 -2.48
N VAL A 141 -24.83 3.78 -2.19
CA VAL A 141 -25.90 4.62 -2.74
C VAL A 141 -25.80 4.70 -4.27
N GLY A 142 -24.61 4.94 -4.82
CA GLY A 142 -24.40 4.99 -6.27
C GLY A 142 -24.71 3.66 -6.95
N MET A 143 -24.33 2.54 -6.34
CA MET A 143 -24.65 1.20 -6.83
C MET A 143 -26.18 0.95 -6.84
N GLN A 144 -26.88 1.31 -5.76
CA GLN A 144 -28.33 1.13 -5.69
C GLN A 144 -29.11 2.03 -6.65
N LEU A 145 -28.65 3.27 -6.86
CA LEU A 145 -29.33 4.25 -7.72
C LEU A 145 -29.05 4.05 -9.21
N PHE A 146 -27.82 3.65 -9.56
CA PHE A 146 -27.35 3.65 -10.95
C PHE A 146 -26.94 2.27 -11.47
N GLY A 147 -26.69 1.27 -10.62
CA GLY A 147 -26.15 -0.03 -11.04
C GLY A 147 -26.99 -0.76 -12.09
N GLN A 148 -28.31 -0.84 -11.87
CA GLN A 148 -29.22 -1.47 -12.85
C GLN A 148 -29.26 -0.70 -14.18
N LYS A 149 -29.26 0.63 -14.12
CA LYS A 149 -29.26 1.47 -15.34
C LYS A 149 -27.99 1.32 -16.17
N TYR A 150 -26.86 1.08 -15.51
CA TYR A 150 -25.61 0.74 -16.19
C TYR A 150 -25.68 -0.64 -16.85
N ALA A 151 -26.28 -1.62 -16.18
CA ALA A 151 -26.49 -2.96 -16.75
C ALA A 151 -27.38 -2.89 -18.00
N ASP A 152 -28.51 -2.17 -17.91
CA ASP A 152 -29.47 -2.03 -19.00
C ASP A 152 -28.88 -1.34 -20.23
N LYS A 153 -28.03 -0.30 -20.03
CA LYS A 153 -27.46 0.46 -21.15
C LYS A 153 -26.28 -0.24 -21.81
N PHE A 154 -25.39 -0.84 -21.02
CA PHE A 154 -24.10 -1.30 -21.53
C PHE A 154 -23.99 -2.82 -21.71
N ASP A 155 -24.81 -3.62 -21.01
CA ASP A 155 -24.81 -5.09 -21.06
C ASP A 155 -23.38 -5.68 -21.18
N LYS A 156 -22.94 -6.02 -22.41
CA LYS A 156 -21.63 -6.62 -22.71
C LYS A 156 -20.44 -5.65 -22.81
N ASN A 157 -20.68 -4.36 -22.99
CA ASN A 157 -19.66 -3.33 -23.20
C ASN A 157 -19.58 -2.36 -22.01
N MET A 158 -19.52 -2.92 -20.79
CA MET A 158 -19.49 -2.13 -19.56
C MET A 158 -18.23 -1.26 -19.49
N PRO A 159 -18.35 0.06 -19.22
CA PRO A 159 -17.18 0.91 -19.05
C PRO A 159 -16.36 0.46 -17.84
N ARG A 160 -15.05 0.67 -17.91
CA ARG A 160 -14.10 0.34 -16.82
C ARG A 160 -14.48 0.99 -15.48
N TRP A 161 -15.11 2.17 -15.56
CA TRP A 161 -15.68 2.88 -14.42
C TRP A 161 -17.21 2.77 -14.50
N ASN A 162 -17.80 1.94 -13.66
CA ASN A 162 -19.25 1.73 -13.59
C ASN A 162 -19.76 1.61 -12.14
N PHE A 163 -21.08 1.65 -11.97
CA PHE A 163 -21.77 1.46 -10.68
C PHE A 163 -22.41 0.06 -10.54
N PHE A 164 -22.02 -0.91 -11.36
CA PHE A 164 -22.67 -2.24 -11.37
C PHE A 164 -22.36 -3.03 -10.09
N ASP A 165 -21.07 -3.12 -9.74
CA ASP A 165 -20.61 -3.78 -8.52
C ASP A 165 -20.10 -2.79 -7.49
N PHE A 166 -20.11 -3.21 -6.22
CA PHE A 166 -19.62 -2.43 -5.09
C PHE A 166 -18.17 -1.93 -5.29
N PHE A 167 -17.25 -2.78 -5.75
CA PHE A 167 -15.85 -2.37 -5.91
C PHE A 167 -15.66 -1.34 -7.03
N HIS A 168 -16.39 -1.47 -8.15
CA HIS A 168 -16.36 -0.48 -9.23
C HIS A 168 -16.97 0.86 -8.78
N ALA A 169 -18.10 0.82 -8.06
CA ALA A 169 -18.72 2.00 -7.46
C ALA A 169 -17.79 2.69 -6.45
N PHE A 170 -17.13 1.91 -5.58
CA PHE A 170 -16.12 2.39 -4.63
C PHE A 170 -14.97 3.11 -5.36
N MET A 171 -14.45 2.52 -6.43
CA MET A 171 -13.37 3.08 -7.22
C MET A 171 -13.79 4.37 -7.96
N ILE A 172 -15.03 4.49 -8.43
CA ILE A 172 -15.56 5.75 -8.97
C ILE A 172 -15.58 6.83 -7.89
N VAL A 173 -16.14 6.53 -6.71
CA VAL A 173 -16.22 7.50 -5.61
C VAL A 173 -14.82 7.93 -5.19
N PHE A 174 -13.87 7.00 -5.07
CA PHE A 174 -12.46 7.32 -4.82
C PHE A 174 -11.87 8.25 -5.90
N ARG A 175 -12.13 7.97 -7.18
CA ARG A 175 -11.69 8.79 -8.31
C ARG A 175 -12.27 10.22 -8.26
N VAL A 176 -13.54 10.37 -7.88
CA VAL A 176 -14.20 11.68 -7.67
C VAL A 176 -13.50 12.47 -6.57
N LEU A 177 -13.10 11.82 -5.47
CA LEU A 177 -12.34 12.46 -4.40
C LEU A 177 -10.93 12.89 -4.82
N CYS A 178 -10.32 12.20 -5.78
CA CYS A 178 -9.06 12.63 -6.39
C CYS A 178 -9.23 13.81 -7.36
N GLY A 179 -10.46 14.31 -7.58
CA GLY A 179 -10.75 15.45 -8.43
C GLY A 179 -11.21 15.09 -9.85
N GLU A 180 -11.21 13.81 -10.21
CA GLU A 180 -11.63 13.34 -11.54
C GLU A 180 -13.10 12.88 -11.55
N TRP A 181 -14.02 13.85 -11.52
CA TRP A 181 -15.46 13.55 -11.39
C TRP A 181 -16.27 13.77 -12.68
N ILE A 182 -15.82 14.68 -13.55
CA ILE A 182 -16.57 15.11 -14.73
C ILE A 182 -16.80 13.96 -15.73
N GLU A 183 -15.76 13.20 -16.07
CA GLU A 183 -15.88 12.07 -17.02
C GLU A 183 -16.85 11.00 -16.54
N SER A 184 -16.72 10.58 -15.27
CA SER A 184 -17.59 9.57 -14.66
C SER A 184 -19.04 10.08 -14.55
N MET A 185 -19.23 11.38 -14.34
CA MET A 185 -20.55 12.02 -14.32
C MET A 185 -21.20 12.01 -15.70
N TRP A 186 -20.46 12.34 -16.78
CA TRP A 186 -21.01 12.33 -18.15
C TRP A 186 -21.54 10.95 -18.52
N VAL A 187 -20.77 9.89 -18.25
CA VAL A 187 -21.20 8.50 -18.51
C VAL A 187 -22.44 8.17 -17.68
N CYS A 188 -22.50 8.59 -16.42
CA CYS A 188 -23.68 8.36 -15.58
C CYS A 188 -24.92 9.10 -16.12
N LEU A 189 -24.77 10.38 -16.49
CA LEU A 189 -25.84 11.22 -17.02
C LEU A 189 -26.46 10.57 -18.26
N GLU A 190 -25.61 10.03 -19.11
CA GLU A 190 -25.97 9.28 -20.29
C GLU A 190 -26.77 7.99 -20.02
N CYS A 191 -26.65 7.40 -18.82
CA CYS A 191 -27.37 6.18 -18.43
C CYS A 191 -28.64 6.47 -17.62
N ALA A 192 -28.53 7.37 -16.66
CA ALA A 192 -29.48 7.52 -15.59
C ALA A 192 -30.15 8.88 -15.52
N GLY A 193 -29.74 9.80 -16.39
CA GLY A 193 -30.30 11.14 -16.51
C GLY A 193 -29.79 12.09 -15.42
N TRP A 194 -30.54 13.18 -15.22
CA TRP A 194 -30.17 14.28 -14.34
C TRP A 194 -29.83 13.93 -12.88
N PRO A 195 -30.33 12.84 -12.24
CA PRO A 195 -29.99 12.51 -10.85
C PRO A 195 -28.50 12.23 -10.61
N CYS A 196 -27.72 11.95 -11.66
CA CYS A 196 -26.26 11.81 -11.53
C CYS A 196 -25.58 13.13 -11.12
N ILE A 197 -26.06 14.27 -11.62
CA ILE A 197 -25.44 15.58 -11.36
C ILE A 197 -25.41 15.90 -9.86
N PRO A 198 -26.53 15.89 -9.11
CA PRO A 198 -26.49 16.17 -7.68
C PRO A 198 -25.71 15.11 -6.90
N PHE A 199 -25.73 13.84 -7.31
CA PHE A 199 -24.91 12.80 -6.66
C PHE A 199 -23.41 13.11 -6.75
N PHE A 200 -22.89 13.33 -7.95
CA PHE A 200 -21.45 13.58 -8.16
C PHE A 200 -21.00 14.90 -7.52
N LEU A 201 -21.81 15.96 -7.61
CA LEU A 201 -21.52 17.24 -6.95
C LEU A 201 -21.48 17.10 -5.43
N LEU A 202 -22.44 16.39 -4.85
CA LEU A 202 -22.52 16.19 -3.40
C LEU A 202 -21.35 15.31 -2.90
N THR A 203 -20.99 14.26 -3.63
CA THR A 203 -19.80 13.45 -3.34
C THR A 203 -18.51 14.27 -3.40
N PHE A 204 -18.34 15.11 -4.43
CA PHE A 204 -17.17 15.98 -4.57
C PHE A 204 -17.07 17.03 -3.46
N VAL A 205 -18.18 17.72 -3.14
CA VAL A 205 -18.22 18.76 -2.11
C VAL A 205 -17.97 18.16 -0.72
N ILE A 206 -18.69 17.10 -0.35
CA ILE A 206 -18.51 16.45 0.97
C ILE A 206 -17.11 15.86 1.10
N GLY A 207 -16.64 15.21 0.05
CA GLY A 207 -15.31 14.64 -0.04
C GLY A 207 -14.19 15.64 0.19
N ASN A 208 -14.21 16.73 -0.56
CA ASN A 208 -13.23 17.80 -0.44
C ASN A 208 -13.34 18.55 0.88
N LEU A 209 -14.55 18.71 1.43
CA LEU A 209 -14.73 19.31 2.74
C LEU A 209 -14.03 18.47 3.82
N VAL A 210 -14.20 17.14 3.80
CA VAL A 210 -13.54 16.22 4.75
C VAL A 210 -12.02 16.23 4.56
N PHE A 211 -11.55 16.21 3.31
CA PHE A 211 -10.13 16.30 3.01
C PHE A 211 -9.53 17.64 3.49
N ASN A 212 -10.20 18.75 3.23
CA ASN A 212 -9.75 20.08 3.65
C ASN A 212 -9.83 20.27 5.17
N MET A 213 -10.81 19.70 5.86
CA MET A 213 -10.83 19.67 7.34
C MET A 213 -9.63 18.92 7.90
N SER A 214 -9.21 17.81 7.27
CA SER A 214 -7.99 17.11 7.66
C SER A 214 -6.72 17.91 7.40
N ALA A 215 -6.72 18.75 6.36
CA ALA A 215 -5.62 19.68 6.09
C ALA A 215 -5.60 20.84 7.09
N MET A 216 -6.75 21.44 7.40
CA MET A 216 -6.87 22.55 8.36
C MET A 216 -6.49 22.14 9.77
N LYS A 217 -6.86 20.92 10.22
CA LYS A 217 -6.45 20.41 11.52
C LYS A 217 -4.91 20.32 11.66
N ARG A 218 -4.21 19.99 10.56
CA ARG A 218 -2.73 20.00 10.53
C ARG A 218 -2.17 21.42 10.68
N VAL A 219 -2.79 22.42 10.06
CA VAL A 219 -2.37 23.82 10.19
C VAL A 219 -2.59 24.32 11.61
N SER A 220 -3.74 24.03 12.22
CA SER A 220 -4.02 24.45 13.60
C SER A 220 -3.11 23.76 14.61
N GLU A 221 -2.86 22.45 14.46
CA GLU A 221 -1.95 21.72 15.35
C GLU A 221 -0.49 22.19 15.18
N ALA A 222 -0.07 22.55 13.97
CA ALA A 222 1.25 23.12 13.73
C ALA A 222 1.40 24.53 14.31
N GLN A 223 0.36 25.35 14.28
CA GLN A 223 0.38 26.71 14.85
C GLN A 223 0.39 26.72 16.38
N VAL A 224 -0.19 25.72 17.05
CA VAL A 224 -0.16 25.59 18.52
C VAL A 224 1.22 25.16 19.04
N LEU A 225 2.10 24.67 18.16
CA LEU A 225 3.47 24.25 18.49
C LEU A 225 4.54 25.35 18.29
N TYR A 226 4.14 26.55 17.86
CA TYR A 226 4.97 27.76 17.74
C TYR A 226 4.47 28.85 18.68
#